data_AF-A0A5C4N2Q4-F1
#
_entry.id   AF-A0A5C4N2Q4-F1
#
_cell.length_a   1.000
_cell.length_b   1.000
_cell.length_c   1.000
_cell.angle_alpha   90.00
_cell.angle_beta   90.00
_cell.angle_gamma   90.00
#
_symmetry.space_group_name_H-M   'P 1'
#
loop_
_entity.id
_entity.type
_entity.pdbx_description
1 polymer ?
#
loop_
_entity_poly.entity_id
_entity_poly.type
_entity_poly.pdbx_seq_one_letter_code
_entity_poly.pdbx_strand_id
1 'polypeptide(L)'
;MLGIPLDIEARIHFAGGACRWTRSRAYPFWDELGRMPRWHGTTENTHDRHEADKAQRASEELTWQILSGSPDCIKLLTLDAKLEFFSARGPYAMEGEDFEKQLRGTDWLSFWQPEDRLRVRQAIIATL
;
A
#
# COMPACT_ATOMS: atom_id res chain seq x y z
N MET A 1 -13.99 29.33 15.98
CA MET A 1 -13.03 29.16 14.87
C MET A 1 -13.62 29.75 13.58
N LEU A 2 -13.80 31.07 13.51
CA LEU A 2 -14.14 31.73 12.25
C LEU A 2 -12.82 32.13 11.58
N GLY A 3 -12.62 31.74 10.32
CA GLY A 3 -11.45 32.15 9.54
C GLY A 3 -10.32 31.12 9.35
N ILE A 4 -10.52 29.83 9.64
CA ILE A 4 -9.52 28.78 9.34
C ILE A 4 -9.85 28.14 7.98
N PRO A 5 -8.92 28.10 7.02
CA PRO A 5 -9.14 27.40 5.75
C PRO A 5 -9.61 25.96 5.94
N LEU A 6 -10.58 25.55 5.11
CA LEU A 6 -11.10 24.19 5.06
C LEU A 6 -10.37 23.43 3.95
N ASP A 7 -9.88 22.23 4.26
CA ASP A 7 -9.46 21.23 3.27
C ASP A 7 -9.89 19.86 3.80
N ILE A 8 -10.94 19.30 3.22
CA ILE A 8 -11.54 18.04 3.64
C ILE A 8 -11.86 17.15 2.45
N GLU A 9 -11.76 15.84 2.65
CA GLU A 9 -12.32 14.84 1.75
C GLU A 9 -13.51 14.16 2.42
N ALA A 10 -14.63 14.10 1.72
CA ALA A 10 -15.86 13.53 2.25
C ALA A 10 -16.73 12.93 1.14
N ARG A 11 -17.62 12.02 1.55
CA ARG A 11 -18.67 11.49 0.68
C ARG A 11 -19.82 12.48 0.63
N ILE A 12 -20.16 12.94 -0.58
CA ILE A 12 -21.32 13.79 -0.84
C ILE A 12 -22.41 12.96 -1.51
N HIS A 13 -23.62 13.07 -0.98
CA HIS A 13 -24.83 12.53 -1.58
C HIS A 13 -25.44 13.58 -2.50
N PHE A 14 -25.51 13.26 -3.79
CA PHE A 14 -26.07 14.15 -4.82
C PHE A 14 -27.58 13.97 -4.95
N ALA A 15 -28.26 15.01 -5.42
CA ALA A 15 -29.66 14.93 -5.82
C ALA A 15 -29.77 13.91 -6.97
N GLY A 16 -30.37 12.74 -6.69
CA GLY A 16 -30.35 11.57 -7.58
C GLY A 16 -29.79 10.30 -6.92
N GLY A 17 -29.35 10.37 -5.66
CA GLY A 17 -28.95 9.20 -4.87
C GLY A 17 -27.51 8.72 -5.10
N ALA A 18 -26.82 9.27 -6.11
CA ALA A 18 -25.40 9.03 -6.29
C ALA A 18 -24.61 9.54 -5.08
N CYS A 19 -23.64 8.74 -4.62
CA CYS A 19 -22.75 9.10 -3.54
C CYS A 19 -21.31 9.05 -4.05
N ARG A 20 -20.60 10.19 -4.05
CA ARG A 20 -19.25 10.29 -4.60
C ARG A 20 -18.29 10.87 -3.56
N TRP A 21 -17.04 10.42 -3.62
CA TRP A 21 -15.96 11.08 -2.89
C TRP A 21 -15.64 12.41 -3.54
N THR A 22 -15.50 13.44 -2.73
CA THR A 22 -15.13 14.78 -3.18
C THR A 22 -14.13 15.39 -2.22
N ARG A 23 -13.27 16.26 -2.75
CA ARG A 23 -12.40 17.13 -1.95
C ARG A 23 -12.96 18.54 -1.98
N SER A 24 -13.23 19.11 -0.81
CA SER A 24 -13.70 20.49 -0.67
C SER A 24 -12.62 21.33 -0.01
N ARG A 25 -12.19 22.37 -0.71
CA ARG A 25 -11.26 23.38 -0.21
C ARG A 25 -11.97 24.72 -0.16
N ALA A 26 -11.88 25.43 0.96
CA ALA A 26 -12.49 26.75 1.09
C ALA A 26 -11.62 27.69 1.94
N TYR A 27 -11.55 28.95 1.53
CA TYR A 27 -10.76 29.98 2.19
C TYR A 27 -11.66 31.16 2.56
N PRO A 28 -11.50 31.73 3.76
CA PRO A 28 -12.21 32.93 4.17
C PRO A 28 -11.60 34.17 3.50
N PHE A 29 -12.46 35.06 3.01
CA PHE A 29 -12.13 36.34 2.42
C PHE A 29 -12.74 37.45 3.28
N TRP A 30 -11.90 38.31 3.83
CA TRP A 30 -12.30 39.46 4.64
C TRP A 30 -12.47 40.70 3.76
N ASP A 31 -13.49 41.52 4.03
CA ASP A 31 -13.61 42.81 3.36
C ASP A 31 -12.69 43.88 3.97
N GLU A 32 -12.56 45.02 3.30
CA GLU A 32 -11.69 46.14 3.73
C GLU A 32 -12.11 46.74 5.09
N LEU A 33 -13.34 46.48 5.54
CA LEU A 33 -13.90 46.95 6.80
C LEU A 33 -13.82 45.88 7.91
N GLY A 34 -13.16 44.76 7.66
CA GLY A 34 -13.00 43.65 8.61
C GLY A 34 -14.32 42.92 8.95
N ARG A 35 -15.36 43.07 8.12
CA ARG A 35 -16.66 42.44 8.32
C ARG A 35 -16.65 41.02 7.75
N MET A 36 -17.66 40.25 8.18
CA MET A 36 -17.79 38.79 8.09
C MET A 36 -17.11 38.14 6.87
N PRO A 37 -16.34 37.05 7.05
CA PRO A 37 -15.63 36.43 5.95
C PRO A 37 -16.60 35.78 4.96
N ARG A 38 -16.56 36.21 3.70
CA ARG A 38 -17.11 35.41 2.59
C ARG A 38 -16.21 34.19 2.40
N TRP A 39 -16.76 33.05 2.03
CA TRP A 39 -15.95 31.86 1.75
C TRP A 39 -15.87 31.61 0.26
N HIS A 40 -14.66 31.49 -0.26
CA HIS A 40 -14.41 31.04 -1.62
C HIS A 40 -13.91 29.61 -1.57
N GLY A 41 -14.59 28.70 -2.26
CA GLY A 41 -14.22 27.30 -2.25
C GLY A 41 -14.44 26.60 -3.57
N THR A 42 -13.76 25.48 -3.70
CA THR A 42 -13.86 24.55 -4.84
C THR A 42 -14.16 23.17 -4.30
N THR A 43 -15.09 22.48 -4.96
CA THR A 43 -15.35 21.06 -4.71
C THR A 43 -14.94 20.28 -5.94
N GLU A 44 -13.98 19.38 -5.76
CA GLU A 44 -13.48 18.49 -6.80
C GLU A 44 -14.05 17.08 -6.58
N ASN A 45 -14.49 16.44 -7.66
CA ASN A 45 -14.88 15.04 -7.61
C ASN A 45 -13.63 14.16 -7.62
N THR A 46 -13.39 13.41 -6.54
CA THR A 46 -12.24 12.50 -6.40
C THR A 46 -12.66 11.03 -6.44
N HIS A 47 -13.89 10.73 -6.83
CA HIS A 47 -14.46 9.39 -6.81
C HIS A 47 -13.65 8.37 -7.58
N ASP A 48 -13.25 8.69 -8.82
CA ASP A 48 -12.56 7.75 -9.69
C ASP A 48 -11.19 7.35 -9.11
N ARG A 49 -10.49 8.29 -8.46
CA ARG A 49 -9.24 8.01 -7.72
C ARG A 49 -9.50 7.04 -6.57
N HIS A 50 -10.55 7.27 -5.77
CA HIS A 50 -10.88 6.38 -4.65
C HIS A 50 -11.26 4.97 -5.12
N GLU A 51 -12.02 4.84 -6.21
CA GLU A 51 -12.38 3.51 -6.73
C GLU A 51 -11.17 2.80 -7.34
N ALA A 52 -10.28 3.52 -8.02
CA ALA A 52 -9.01 2.97 -8.50
C ALA A 52 -8.13 2.47 -7.34
N ASP A 53 -7.91 3.29 -6.31
CA ASP A 53 -7.12 2.91 -5.14
C ASP A 53 -7.74 1.71 -4.41
N LYS A 54 -9.07 1.67 -4.30
CA LYS A 54 -9.78 0.55 -3.69
C LYS A 54 -9.64 -0.73 -4.51
N ALA A 55 -9.77 -0.64 -5.84
CA ALA A 55 -9.61 -1.78 -6.73
C ALA A 55 -8.17 -2.31 -6.69
N GLN A 56 -7.18 -1.42 -6.69
CA GLN A 56 -5.77 -1.79 -6.54
C GLN A 56 -5.54 -2.53 -5.22
N ARG A 57 -5.97 -1.97 -4.09
CA ARG A 57 -5.83 -2.62 -2.78
C ARG A 57 -6.54 -3.98 -2.71
N ALA A 58 -7.73 -4.08 -3.30
CA ALA A 58 -8.46 -5.35 -3.35
C ALA A 58 -7.72 -6.40 -4.19
N SER A 59 -7.10 -5.99 -5.30
CA SER A 59 -6.29 -6.87 -6.14
C SER A 59 -5.01 -7.32 -5.44
N GLU A 60 -4.33 -6.41 -4.74
CA GLU A 60 -3.13 -6.70 -3.94
C GLU A 60 -3.47 -7.68 -2.81
N GLU A 61 -4.55 -7.41 -2.06
CA GLU A 61 -5.03 -8.29 -1.00
C GLU A 61 -5.37 -9.69 -1.52
N LEU A 62 -6.08 -9.79 -2.65
CA LEU A 62 -6.39 -11.08 -3.28
C LEU A 62 -5.10 -11.82 -3.68
N THR A 63 -4.13 -11.11 -4.24
CA THR A 63 -2.82 -11.68 -4.60
C THR A 63 -2.13 -12.27 -3.37
N TRP A 64 -2.09 -11.53 -2.27
CA TRP A 64 -1.49 -12.01 -1.03
C TRP A 64 -2.23 -13.17 -0.40
N GLN A 65 -3.56 -13.18 -0.47
CA GLN A 65 -4.38 -14.31 0.01
C GLN A 65 -4.09 -15.58 -0.80
N ILE A 66 -4.00 -15.48 -2.13
CA ILE A 66 -3.66 -16.62 -2.99
C ILE A 66 -2.26 -17.15 -2.67
N LEU A 67 -1.26 -16.26 -2.61
CA LEU A 67 0.12 -16.65 -2.32
C LEU A 67 0.27 -17.26 -0.91
N SER A 68 -0.40 -16.69 0.08
CA SER A 68 -0.33 -17.15 1.48
C SER A 68 -1.05 -18.48 1.70
N GLY A 69 -2.16 -18.71 0.97
CA GLY A 69 -2.95 -19.94 1.03
C GLY A 69 -2.37 -21.10 0.22
N SER A 70 -1.38 -20.85 -0.64
CA SER A 70 -0.75 -21.89 -1.46
C SER A 70 -0.07 -22.97 -0.58
N PRO A 71 -0.20 -24.26 -0.94
CA PRO A 71 0.58 -25.32 -0.29
C PRO A 71 2.06 -25.31 -0.69
N ASP A 72 2.44 -24.59 -1.75
CA ASP A 72 3.81 -24.52 -2.22
C ASP A 72 4.70 -23.62 -1.36
N CYS A 73 6.00 -23.85 -1.45
CA CYS A 73 7.06 -23.06 -0.82
C CYS A 73 7.41 -21.85 -1.70
N ILE A 74 6.61 -20.78 -1.62
CA ILE A 74 6.79 -19.57 -2.43
C ILE A 74 7.55 -18.52 -1.63
N LYS A 75 8.62 -17.97 -2.21
CA LYS A 75 9.46 -16.92 -1.60
C LYS A 75 9.57 -15.73 -2.53
N LEU A 76 9.52 -14.54 -1.95
CA LEU A 76 9.90 -13.30 -2.61
C LEU A 76 11.17 -12.78 -1.97
N LEU A 77 12.13 -12.41 -2.82
CA LEU A 77 13.44 -11.92 -2.45
C LEU A 77 13.66 -10.54 -3.06
N THR A 78 14.33 -9.65 -2.33
CA THR A 78 14.95 -8.48 -2.95
C THR A 78 16.09 -8.91 -3.88
N LEU A 79 16.53 -8.00 -4.75
CA LEU A 79 17.71 -8.19 -5.60
C LEU A 79 19.01 -8.41 -4.78
N ASP A 80 19.05 -7.93 -3.53
CA ASP A 80 20.13 -8.20 -2.58
C ASP A 80 19.98 -9.54 -1.84
N ALA A 81 19.10 -10.41 -2.33
CA ALA A 81 18.78 -11.72 -1.77
C ALA A 81 18.16 -11.69 -0.36
N LYS A 82 17.50 -10.60 0.03
CA LYS A 82 16.80 -10.52 1.32
C LYS A 82 15.39 -11.09 1.21
N LEU A 83 14.98 -11.92 2.18
CA LEU A 83 13.63 -12.47 2.24
C LEU A 83 12.58 -11.40 2.55
N GLU A 84 11.64 -11.16 1.63
CA GLU A 84 10.53 -10.22 1.81
C GLU A 84 9.20 -10.91 2.08
N PHE A 85 8.98 -12.09 1.52
CA PHE A 85 7.78 -12.86 1.77
C PHE A 85 8.07 -14.35 1.69
N PHE A 86 7.31 -15.11 2.47
CA PHE A 86 7.31 -16.56 2.46
C PHE A 86 5.88 -17.05 2.69
N SER A 87 5.35 -17.90 1.81
CA SER A 87 4.02 -18.49 1.96
C SER A 87 3.88 -19.22 3.30
N ALA A 88 2.64 -19.27 3.83
CA ALA A 88 2.40 -19.71 5.21
C ALA A 88 2.89 -21.14 5.52
N ARG A 89 2.93 -22.02 4.50
CA ARG A 89 3.42 -23.41 4.65
C ARG A 89 4.92 -23.56 4.46
N GLY A 90 5.56 -22.56 3.89
CA GLY A 90 6.97 -22.58 3.53
C GLY A 90 7.94 -22.73 4.73
N PRO A 91 7.81 -21.94 5.81
CA PRO A 91 8.64 -22.08 7.00
C PRO A 91 8.59 -23.49 7.61
N TYR A 92 7.39 -24.06 7.76
CA TYR A 92 7.21 -25.42 8.28
C TYR A 92 7.86 -26.48 7.40
N ALA A 93 7.80 -26.31 6.07
CA ALA A 93 8.47 -27.20 5.12
C ALA A 93 10.01 -27.11 5.17
N MET A 94 10.56 -26.05 5.79
CA MET A 94 11.99 -25.87 6.01
C MET A 94 12.38 -25.91 7.49
N GLU A 95 11.54 -26.50 8.35
CA GLU A 95 11.77 -26.63 9.80
C GLU A 95 11.92 -25.28 10.54
N GLY A 96 11.45 -24.18 9.95
CA GLY A 96 11.35 -22.86 10.59
C GLY A 96 9.98 -22.63 11.23
N GLU A 97 9.95 -22.04 12.43
CA GLU A 97 8.70 -21.89 13.21
C GLU A 97 8.01 -20.52 13.02
N ASP A 98 8.74 -19.45 12.68
CA ASP A 98 8.19 -18.09 12.59
C ASP A 98 8.90 -17.24 11.53
N PHE A 99 8.24 -16.99 10.39
CA PHE A 99 8.83 -16.17 9.31
C PHE A 99 9.07 -14.72 9.74
N GLU A 100 8.09 -14.11 10.41
CA GLU A 100 8.12 -12.69 10.75
C GLU A 100 9.25 -12.38 11.73
N LYS A 101 9.49 -13.26 12.70
CA LYS A 101 10.53 -13.05 13.71
C LYS A 101 11.92 -13.53 13.29
N GLN A 102 12.00 -14.59 12.49
CA GLN A 102 13.29 -15.27 12.27
C GLN A 102 13.82 -15.16 10.84
N LEU A 103 12.96 -14.95 9.85
CA LEU A 103 13.33 -15.10 8.44
C LEU A 103 13.18 -13.82 7.62
N ARG A 104 12.24 -12.93 7.95
CA ARG A 104 12.06 -11.66 7.24
C ARG A 104 13.35 -10.82 7.28
N GLY A 105 13.80 -10.37 6.12
CA GLY A 105 15.01 -9.56 5.96
C GLY A 105 16.33 -10.33 6.10
N THR A 106 16.29 -11.64 6.39
CA THR A 106 17.51 -12.45 6.42
C THR A 106 18.11 -12.61 5.03
N ASP A 107 19.43 -12.82 4.97
CA ASP A 107 20.11 -13.11 3.71
C ASP A 107 19.80 -14.54 3.28
N TRP A 108 19.08 -14.70 2.17
CA TRP A 108 18.74 -16.00 1.64
C TRP A 108 19.97 -16.84 1.30
N LEU A 109 21.09 -16.21 0.92
CA LEU A 109 22.35 -16.90 0.60
C LEU A 109 22.98 -17.55 1.84
N SER A 110 22.67 -17.08 3.05
CA SER A 110 23.22 -17.65 4.28
C SER A 110 22.78 -19.11 4.51
N PHE A 111 21.62 -19.50 4.00
CA PHE A 111 21.08 -20.86 4.08
C PHE A 111 21.75 -21.85 3.10
N TRP A 112 22.52 -21.35 2.12
CA TRP A 112 23.22 -22.18 1.14
C TRP A 112 24.65 -22.48 1.61
N GLN A 113 25.16 -23.63 1.17
CA GLN A 113 26.56 -24.00 1.38
C GLN A 113 27.50 -22.96 0.76
N PRO A 114 28.66 -22.65 1.39
CA PRO A 114 29.55 -21.59 0.94
C PRO A 114 29.93 -21.68 -0.54
N GLU A 115 30.16 -22.89 -1.06
CA GLU A 115 30.52 -23.11 -2.47
C GLU A 115 29.42 -22.67 -3.46
N ASP A 116 28.15 -22.78 -3.06
CA ASP A 116 27.00 -22.51 -3.95
C ASP A 116 26.55 -21.04 -3.91
N ARG A 117 26.94 -20.28 -2.88
CA ARG A 117 26.44 -18.90 -2.66
C ARG A 117 26.70 -17.98 -3.85
N LEU A 118 27.87 -18.10 -4.50
CA LEU A 118 28.21 -17.29 -5.66
C LEU A 118 27.29 -17.61 -6.85
N ARG A 119 27.03 -18.89 -7.10
CA ARG A 119 26.15 -19.35 -8.19
C ARG A 119 24.72 -18.88 -7.98
N VAL A 120 24.22 -19.00 -6.75
CA VAL A 120 22.87 -18.54 -6.39
C VAL A 120 22.76 -17.02 -6.51
N ARG A 121 23.76 -16.27 -6.05
CA ARG A 121 23.78 -14.80 -6.20
C ARG A 121 23.73 -14.37 -7.66
N GLN A 122 24.50 -15.04 -8.53
CA GLN A 122 24.48 -14.76 -9.97
C GLN A 122 23.11 -15.06 -10.58
N ALA A 123 22.47 -16.17 -10.19
CA ALA A 123 21.14 -16.52 -10.67
C ALA A 123 20.08 -15.47 -10.26
N ILE A 124 20.13 -14.96 -9.02
CA ILE A 124 19.20 -13.93 -8.54
C ILE A 124 19.33 -12.65 -9.38
N ILE A 125 20.57 -12.17 -9.59
CA ILE A 125 20.83 -10.93 -10.35
C ILE A 125 20.45 -11.10 -11.84
N ALA A 126 20.60 -12.29 -12.41
CA ALA A 126 20.27 -12.57 -13.80
C ALA A 126 18.77 -12.63 -14.12
N THR A 127 17.89 -12.42 -13.12
CA THR A 127 16.42 -12.42 -13.29
C THR A 127 15.87 -11.02 -13.65
N LEU A 128 16.77 -10.04 -13.89
CA LEU A 128 16.48 -8.71 -14.46
C LEU A 128 16.54 -8.75 -15.99
#